data_AF-A0A960LCM4-F1
#
_entry.id   AF-A0A960LCM4-F1
#
_cell.length_a   1.000
_cell.length_b   1.000
_cell.length_c   1.000
_cell.angle_alpha   90.00
_cell.angle_beta   90.00
_cell.angle_gamma   90.00
#
_symmetry.space_group_name_H-M   'P 1'
#
loop_
_entity.id
_entity.type
_entity.pdbx_description
1 polymer ?
#
loop_
_entity_poly.entity_id
_entity_poly.type
_entity_poly.pdbx_seq_one_letter_code
_entity_poly.pdbx_strand_id
1 'polypeptide(L)'
;ALIREGARKKAGRTTNTLVRATVPGMVLEVPVEEGDSVIEANTFNDGTTVATVADMDEMIFEGKVDESEVGKLREGMDLELTIGAIEEER
;
A
#
# COMPACT_ATOMS: atom_id res chain seq x y z
N ALA A 1 -32.37 7.49 16.20
CA ALA A 1 -31.09 6.95 15.72
C ALA A 1 -30.17 6.73 16.92
N LEU A 2 -30.17 5.52 17.48
CA LEU A 2 -29.54 5.20 18.76
C LEU A 2 -28.34 4.25 18.56
N ILE A 3 -27.21 4.78 18.10
CA ILE A 3 -25.92 4.04 18.18
C ILE A 3 -24.69 4.94 18.37
N ARG A 4 -24.84 6.25 18.64
CA ARG A 4 -23.70 7.19 18.67
C ARG A 4 -23.09 7.48 20.05
N GLU A 5 -23.70 7.06 21.16
CA GLU A 5 -23.27 7.45 22.52
C GLU A 5 -23.11 6.28 23.50
N GLY A 6 -22.75 5.08 23.01
CA GLY A 6 -22.66 3.86 23.84
C GLY A 6 -21.25 3.39 24.23
N ALA A 7 -20.19 3.81 23.53
CA ALA A 7 -18.83 3.34 23.83
C ALA A 7 -18.22 4.18 24.95
N ARG A 8 -18.36 3.67 26.17
CA ARG A 8 -18.06 4.35 27.44
C ARG A 8 -16.66 4.99 27.50
N LYS A 9 -16.66 6.25 27.92
CA LYS A 9 -15.58 6.90 28.70
C LYS A 9 -15.27 6.10 29.97
N LYS A 10 -14.51 4.99 29.90
CA LYS A 10 -13.73 4.36 31.00
C LYS A 10 -13.30 2.93 30.61
N ALA A 11 -12.13 2.80 29.98
CA ALA A 11 -11.18 1.71 30.18
C ALA A 11 -10.03 1.91 29.18
N GLY A 12 -8.83 2.22 29.68
CA GLY A 12 -7.61 2.40 28.89
C GLY A 12 -7.09 1.09 28.28
N ARG A 13 -7.85 0.46 27.39
CA ARG A 13 -7.40 -0.64 26.54
C ARG A 13 -7.69 -0.26 25.09
N THR A 14 -6.60 -0.14 24.35
CA THR A 14 -6.47 -0.11 22.89
C THR A 14 -7.75 -0.54 22.16
N THR A 15 -8.43 0.42 21.54
CA THR A 15 -9.56 0.11 20.66
C THR A 15 -8.99 -0.50 19.37
N ASN A 16 -9.09 -1.82 19.20
CA ASN A 16 -8.69 -2.52 17.96
C ASN A 16 -9.56 -2.13 16.75
N THR A 17 -10.55 -1.25 16.95
CA THR A 17 -11.38 -0.63 15.90
C THR A 17 -10.65 0.48 15.14
N LEU A 18 -9.47 0.93 15.61
CA LEU A 18 -8.69 1.97 14.92
C LEU A 18 -7.36 1.39 14.43
N VAL A 19 -7.31 1.03 13.15
CA VAL A 19 -6.09 0.61 12.47
C VAL A 19 -5.35 1.86 12.00
N ARG A 20 -4.07 2.01 12.38
CA ARG A 20 -3.20 3.12 11.96
C ARG A 20 -2.09 2.58 11.06
N ALA A 21 -1.68 3.37 10.07
CA ALA A 21 -0.52 3.04 9.25
C ALA A 21 0.73 2.91 10.13
N THR A 22 1.51 1.86 9.90
CA THR A 22 2.78 1.60 10.61
C THR A 22 3.92 2.46 10.08
N VAL A 23 3.81 2.89 8.81
CA VAL A 23 4.81 3.71 8.11
C VAL A 23 4.12 4.85 7.35
N PRO A 24 4.78 6.02 7.18
CA PRO A 24 4.35 7.01 6.20
C PRO A 24 4.51 6.44 4.79
N GLY A 25 3.60 6.80 3.88
CA GLY A 25 3.63 6.31 2.51
C GLY A 25 2.30 6.53 1.79
N MET A 26 2.22 6.02 0.57
CA MET A 26 1.01 6.01 -0.24
C MET A 26 0.27 4.68 -0.11
N VAL A 27 -1.06 4.74 -0.03
CA VAL A 27 -1.90 3.53 -0.05
C VAL A 27 -1.96 3.03 -1.49
N LEU A 28 -1.46 1.81 -1.73
CA LEU A 28 -1.48 1.16 -3.03
C LEU A 28 -2.81 0.48 -3.32
N GLU A 29 -3.35 -0.22 -2.32
CA GLU A 29 -4.56 -1.02 -2.45
C GLU A 29 -5.27 -1.16 -1.10
N VAL A 30 -6.60 -1.19 -1.14
CA VAL A 30 -7.48 -1.48 0.00
C VAL A 30 -8.46 -2.58 -0.44
N PRO A 31 -8.17 -3.86 -0.17
CA PRO A 31 -8.98 -4.98 -0.66
C PRO A 31 -10.22 -5.29 0.19
N VAL A 32 -10.52 -4.49 1.21
CA VAL A 32 -11.66 -4.69 2.13
C VAL A 32 -12.70 -3.60 1.98
N GLU A 33 -13.98 -3.98 2.08
CA GLU A 33 -15.12 -3.08 1.92
C GLU A 33 -15.97 -2.99 3.20
N GLU A 34 -16.90 -2.04 3.22
CA GLU A 34 -17.81 -1.88 4.36
C GLU A 34 -18.68 -3.13 4.54
N GLY A 35 -18.57 -3.78 5.70
CA GLY A 35 -19.30 -4.99 6.04
C GLY A 35 -18.43 -6.24 6.10
N ASP A 36 -17.19 -6.17 5.63
CA ASP A 36 -16.23 -7.28 5.74
C ASP A 36 -15.78 -7.50 7.18
N SER A 37 -15.64 -8.79 7.53
CA SER A 37 -15.11 -9.19 8.82
C SER A 37 -13.59 -9.30 8.74
N VAL A 38 -12.89 -8.40 9.43
CA VAL A 38 -11.42 -8.41 9.52
C VAL A 38 -10.94 -9.15 10.78
N ILE A 39 -9.81 -9.83 10.66
CA ILE A 39 -9.18 -10.57 11.77
C ILE A 39 -7.79 -10.00 12.02
N GLU A 40 -7.46 -9.75 13.29
CA GLU A 40 -6.12 -9.30 13.70
C GLU A 40 -5.12 -10.45 13.61
N ALA A 41 -3.97 -10.20 12.97
CA ALA A 41 -2.88 -11.16 12.89
C ALA A 41 -2.30 -11.47 14.28
N ASN A 42 -2.01 -12.74 14.55
CA ASN A 42 -1.34 -13.17 15.77
C ASN A 42 -0.34 -14.29 15.46
N THR A 43 0.39 -14.76 16.47
CA THR A 43 1.43 -15.80 16.32
C THR A 43 0.91 -17.11 15.71
N PHE A 44 -0.40 -17.35 15.75
CA PHE A 44 -1.00 -18.63 15.37
C PHE A 44 -1.88 -18.56 14.11
N ASN A 45 -2.36 -17.36 13.75
CA ASN A 45 -3.25 -17.17 12.61
C ASN A 45 -2.83 -15.92 11.84
N ASP A 46 -2.84 -16.04 10.51
CA ASP A 46 -2.73 -14.90 9.62
C ASP A 46 -3.94 -13.97 9.76
N GLY A 47 -3.68 -12.66 9.77
CA GLY A 47 -4.71 -11.64 9.82
C GLY A 47 -5.22 -11.26 8.43
N THR A 48 -6.21 -10.39 8.40
CA THR A 48 -6.73 -9.79 7.16
C THR A 48 -5.91 -8.57 6.79
N THR A 49 -5.41 -8.52 5.55
CA THR A 49 -4.77 -7.32 5.00
C THR A 49 -5.83 -6.26 4.73
N VAL A 50 -5.77 -5.15 5.48
CA VAL A 50 -6.73 -4.03 5.34
C VAL A 50 -6.27 -3.04 4.27
N ALA A 51 -4.98 -2.73 4.21
CA ALA A 51 -4.41 -1.82 3.24
C ALA A 51 -2.93 -2.13 3.02
N THR A 52 -2.47 -1.95 1.78
CA THR A 52 -1.05 -1.99 1.43
C THR A 52 -0.54 -0.56 1.32
N VAL A 53 0.53 -0.24 2.06
CA VAL A 53 1.17 1.08 2.04
C VAL A 53 2.60 0.90 1.54
N ALA A 54 3.03 1.76 0.63
CA ALA A 54 4.40 1.78 0.13
C ALA A 54 4.99 3.18 0.21
N ASP A 55 6.31 3.21 0.42
CA ASP A 55 7.12 4.42 0.26
C ASP A 55 7.44 4.59 -1.24
N MET A 56 7.28 5.81 -1.75
CA MET A 56 7.49 6.14 -3.16
C MET A 56 8.81 6.91 -3.37
N ASP A 57 9.60 7.18 -2.32
CA ASP A 57 10.90 7.86 -2.43
C ASP A 57 11.92 7.04 -3.24
N GLU A 58 11.85 5.70 -3.17
CA GLU A 58 12.72 4.80 -3.94
C GLU A 58 11.86 3.87 -4.83
N MET A 59 11.74 4.22 -6.11
CA MET A 59 11.03 3.39 -7.10
C MET A 59 12.01 2.58 -7.94
N ILE A 60 11.77 1.26 -8.02
CA ILE A 60 12.53 0.35 -8.89
C ILE A 60 11.69 0.06 -10.13
N PHE A 61 12.23 0.38 -11.31
CA PHE A 61 11.62 0.05 -12.59
C PHE A 61 12.28 -1.18 -13.21
N GLU A 62 11.49 -2.24 -13.41
CA GLU A 62 11.93 -3.43 -14.12
C GLU A 62 11.45 -3.38 -15.57
N GLY A 63 12.37 -3.13 -16.50
CA GLY A 63 12.12 -3.23 -17.93
C GLY A 63 12.55 -4.59 -18.47
N LYS A 64 11.71 -5.23 -19.29
CA LYS A 64 12.07 -6.44 -20.03
C LYS A 64 12.59 -6.05 -21.41
N VAL A 65 13.76 -6.57 -21.78
CA VAL A 65 14.37 -6.37 -23.11
C VAL A 65 14.41 -7.70 -23.87
N ASP A 66 14.22 -7.63 -25.18
CA ASP A 66 14.39 -8.78 -26.06
C ASP A 66 15.87 -9.15 -26.19
N GLU A 67 16.17 -10.46 -26.14
CA GLU A 67 17.54 -10.97 -26.24
C GLU A 67 18.23 -10.56 -27.56
N SER A 68 17.47 -10.38 -28.65
CA SER A 68 18.02 -9.94 -29.94
C SER A 68 18.55 -8.50 -29.89
N GLU A 69 18.04 -7.68 -28.97
CA GLU A 69 18.32 -6.25 -28.84
C GLU A 69 19.20 -5.95 -27.61
N VAL A 70 19.40 -6.92 -26.70
CA VAL A 70 20.23 -6.77 -25.49
C VAL A 70 21.68 -6.38 -25.82
N GLY A 71 22.19 -6.77 -26.98
CA GLY A 71 23.54 -6.42 -27.43
C GLY A 71 23.74 -4.93 -27.73
N LYS A 72 22.65 -4.17 -27.86
CA LYS A 72 22.68 -2.71 -28.03
C LYS A 72 22.72 -1.97 -26.69
N LEU A 73 22.36 -2.64 -25.59
CA LEU A 73 22.36 -2.04 -24.26
C LEU A 73 23.77 -1.96 -23.68
N ARG A 74 24.05 -0.86 -22.98
CA ARG A 74 25.31 -0.61 -22.27
C ARG A 74 25.02 0.09 -20.96
N GLU A 75 25.80 -0.21 -19.94
CA GLU A 75 25.74 0.51 -18.67
C GLU A 75 26.02 2.00 -18.91
N GLY A 76 25.19 2.87 -18.31
CA GLY A 76 25.28 4.32 -18.47
C GLY A 76 24.66 4.88 -19.76
N MET A 77 23.91 4.08 -20.53
CA MET A 77 23.08 4.60 -21.61
C MET A 77 21.93 5.44 -21.03
N ASP A 78 21.71 6.63 -21.61
CA ASP A 78 20.57 7.48 -21.25
C ASP A 78 19.26 6.74 -21.51
N LEU A 79 18.40 6.67 -20.49
CA LEU A 79 17.10 6.02 -20.55
C LEU A 79 16.02 7.09 -20.36
N GLU A 80 15.20 7.29 -21.39
CA GLU A 80 14.01 8.13 -21.31
C GLU A 80 12.83 7.24 -20.91
N LEU A 81 12.31 7.45 -19.70
CA LEU A 81 11.18 6.70 -19.16
C LEU A 81 9.91 7.56 -19.23
N THR A 82 8.93 7.13 -20.03
CA THR A 82 7.61 7.79 -20.09
C THR A 82 6.59 6.97 -19.33
N ILE A 83 6.11 7.51 -18.20
CA ILE A 83 5.07 6.86 -17.39
C ILE A 83 3.72 7.40 -17.87
N GLY A 84 2.97 6.59 -18.62
CA GLY A 84 1.70 7.02 -19.20
C GLY A 84 0.61 7.40 -18.18
N ALA A 85 0.77 7.03 -16.90
CA ALA A 85 -0.15 7.36 -15.81
C ALA A 85 0.20 8.62 -15.02
N ILE A 86 1.38 9.21 -15.28
CA ILE A 86 1.73 10.54 -14.77
C ILE A 86 1.53 11.49 -15.94
N GLU A 87 0.29 11.98 -16.10
CA GLU A 87 0.08 13.18 -16.92
C GLU A 87 0.87 14.32 -16.27
N GLU A 88 1.63 15.06 -17.08
CA GLU A 88 2.41 16.23 -16.66
C GLU A 88 1.59 17.11 -15.69
N GLU A 89 1.85 17.02 -14.39
CA GLU A 89 1.51 18.10 -13.47
C GLU A 89 2.39 19.30 -13.87
N ARG A 90 1.82 20.16 -14.72
CA ARG A 90 2.34 21.50 -15.02
C ARG A 90 2.23 22.43 -13.83
#